data_AF-A0A940CWU7-F1
#
_entry.id   AF-A0A940CWU7-F1
#
_cell.length_a   1.000
_cell.length_b   1.000
_cell.length_c   1.000
_cell.angle_alpha   90.00
_cell.angle_beta   90.00
_cell.angle_gamma   90.00
#
_symmetry.space_group_name_H-M   'P 1'
#
loop_
_entity.id
_entity.type
_entity.pdbx_description
1 polymer ?
#
loop_
_entity_poly.entity_id
_entity_poly.type
_entity_poly.pdbx_seq_one_letter_code
_entity_poly.pdbx_strand_id
1 'polypeptide(L)'
;MRKNKIEILLFSLLILLSIFLLNFLSSNNLAHNVSSFYTKLSYPFFIFRNFLNNALKKDETNYIVKLFDENLEVLTPLSYTVDGIYFYKIDNPGLVITADKKFVGIAERTGKFVFIRKWWYDTIDVTIVSDNFETEAIIRNGELEVEDSISINFGKVFLSKYQPYSYLLHNEDISLGEIKDGIFIKNIPDITFKTKFIILKNYLIK
;
A
#
# COMPACT_ATOMS: atom_id res chain seq x y z
N MET A 1 16.80 -1.15 -40.76
CA MET A 1 17.00 -0.94 -39.29
C MET A 1 15.75 -0.56 -38.49
N ARG A 2 14.76 0.18 -39.02
CA ARG A 2 13.52 0.53 -38.27
C ARG A 2 12.50 -0.64 -38.15
N LYS A 3 12.36 -1.49 -39.18
CA LYS A 3 11.42 -2.63 -39.18
C LYS A 3 11.74 -3.69 -38.12
N ASN A 4 12.99 -4.14 -38.03
CA ASN A 4 13.41 -5.13 -37.03
C ASN A 4 13.16 -4.65 -35.58
N LYS A 5 13.26 -3.35 -35.31
CA LYS A 5 12.95 -2.80 -33.98
C LYS A 5 11.47 -2.92 -33.64
N ILE A 6 10.58 -2.69 -34.60
CA ILE A 6 9.13 -2.81 -34.41
C ILE A 6 8.74 -4.28 -34.24
N GLU A 7 9.34 -5.18 -35.01
CA GLU A 7 9.12 -6.64 -34.90
C GLU A 7 9.57 -7.18 -33.54
N ILE A 8 10.76 -6.77 -33.06
CA ILE A 8 11.24 -7.13 -31.72
C ILE A 8 10.29 -6.61 -30.63
N LEU A 9 9.75 -5.40 -30.80
CA LEU A 9 8.84 -4.77 -29.83
C LEU A 9 7.46 -5.44 -29.81
N LEU A 10 6.94 -5.81 -30.99
CA LEU A 10 5.72 -6.59 -31.12
C LEU A 10 5.89 -8.00 -30.56
N PHE A 11 7.04 -8.64 -30.80
CA PHE A 11 7.32 -9.98 -30.31
C PHE A 11 7.47 -10.01 -28.78
N SER A 12 8.15 -9.02 -28.21
CA SER A 12 8.24 -8.86 -26.75
C SER A 12 6.88 -8.55 -26.11
N LEU A 13 6.04 -7.72 -26.76
CA LEU A 13 4.66 -7.49 -26.32
C LEU A 13 3.82 -8.78 -26.36
N LEU A 14 4.00 -9.61 -27.39
CA LEU A 14 3.29 -10.88 -27.55
C LEU A 14 3.66 -11.87 -26.44
N ILE A 15 4.96 -12.00 -26.15
CA ILE A 15 5.46 -12.82 -25.03
C ILE A 15 4.87 -12.34 -23.70
N LEU A 16 4.87 -11.04 -23.47
CA LEU A 16 4.33 -10.41 -22.26
C LEU A 16 2.82 -10.66 -22.11
N LEU A 17 2.05 -10.57 -23.20
CA LEU A 17 0.63 -10.87 -23.22
C LEU A 17 0.34 -12.34 -22.95
N SER A 18 1.14 -13.26 -23.51
CA SER A 18 1.00 -14.70 -23.26
C SER A 18 1.24 -15.06 -21.79
N ILE A 19 2.27 -14.46 -21.17
CA ILE A 19 2.56 -14.65 -19.75
C ILE A 19 1.41 -14.08 -18.89
N PHE A 20 0.88 -12.91 -19.26
CA PHE A 20 -0.26 -12.31 -18.57
C PHE A 20 -1.52 -13.21 -18.62
N LEU A 21 -1.84 -13.75 -19.80
CA LEU A 21 -2.98 -14.66 -20.00
C LEU A 21 -2.84 -15.95 -19.19
N LEU A 22 -1.65 -16.56 -19.19
CA LEU A 22 -1.38 -17.75 -18.38
C LEU A 22 -1.54 -17.47 -16.88
N ASN A 23 -1.11 -16.29 -16.42
CA ASN A 23 -1.25 -15.90 -15.02
C ASN A 23 -2.73 -15.66 -14.64
N PHE A 24 -3.50 -15.04 -15.52
CA PHE A 24 -4.94 -14.80 -15.31
C PHE A 24 -5.74 -16.11 -15.28
N LEU A 25 -5.41 -17.07 -16.16
CA LEU A 25 -6.12 -18.34 -16.28
C LEU A 25 -5.80 -19.35 -15.16
N SER A 26 -4.61 -19.28 -14.55
CA SER A 26 -4.18 -20.21 -13.49
C SER A 26 -4.63 -19.84 -12.06
N SER A 27 -5.64 -18.97 -11.92
CA SER A 27 -6.36 -18.74 -10.65
C SER A 27 -5.46 -18.75 -9.40
N ASN A 28 -4.48 -17.83 -9.38
CA ASN A 28 -3.63 -17.50 -8.23
C ASN A 28 -2.68 -18.58 -7.66
N ASN A 29 -2.58 -19.80 -8.20
CA ASN A 29 -1.67 -20.81 -7.63
C ASN A 29 -0.17 -20.55 -7.91
N LEU A 30 0.17 -19.80 -8.95
CA LEU A 30 1.54 -19.33 -9.19
C LEU A 30 1.89 -18.07 -8.37
N ALA A 31 0.93 -17.45 -7.67
CA ALA A 31 1.15 -16.22 -6.92
C ALA A 31 1.96 -16.44 -5.62
N HIS A 32 1.87 -17.63 -5.02
CA HIS A 32 2.45 -17.87 -3.70
C HIS A 32 3.96 -18.15 -3.71
N ASN A 33 4.51 -18.67 -4.80
CA ASN A 33 5.91 -19.13 -4.87
C ASN A 33 6.87 -18.15 -5.53
N VAL A 34 6.44 -16.96 -5.94
CA VAL A 34 7.24 -16.20 -6.92
C VAL A 34 7.24 -14.69 -6.78
N SER A 35 7.41 -14.18 -5.56
CA SER A 35 7.78 -12.76 -5.35
C SER A 35 8.99 -12.34 -6.21
N SER A 36 9.92 -13.26 -6.48
CA SER A 36 11.07 -13.04 -7.36
C SER A 36 10.73 -13.01 -8.87
N PHE A 37 9.70 -13.73 -9.36
CA PHE A 37 9.24 -13.62 -10.76
C PHE A 37 8.42 -12.37 -10.97
N TYR A 38 7.53 -12.01 -10.04
CA TYR A 38 6.71 -10.82 -10.20
C TYR A 38 7.58 -9.59 -10.33
N THR A 39 8.66 -9.50 -9.57
CA THR A 39 9.68 -8.45 -9.74
C THR A 39 10.33 -8.50 -11.13
N LYS A 40 10.63 -9.70 -11.67
CA LYS A 40 11.24 -9.89 -13.00
C LYS A 40 10.30 -9.62 -14.18
N LEU A 41 8.99 -9.89 -14.04
CA LEU A 41 7.99 -9.68 -15.09
C LEU A 41 7.38 -8.27 -15.06
N SER A 42 7.18 -7.70 -13.88
CA SER A 42 6.72 -6.30 -13.76
C SER A 42 7.77 -5.30 -14.24
N TYR A 43 9.05 -5.64 -14.17
CA TYR A 43 10.15 -4.78 -14.63
C TYR A 43 10.09 -4.39 -16.13
N PRO A 44 9.97 -5.33 -17.09
CA PRO A 44 9.83 -4.97 -18.50
C PRO A 44 8.55 -4.17 -18.78
N PHE A 45 7.44 -4.44 -18.10
CA PHE A 45 6.23 -3.61 -18.21
C PHE A 45 6.42 -2.20 -17.65
N PHE A 46 7.15 -2.06 -16.53
CA PHE A 46 7.51 -0.76 -15.97
C PHE A 46 8.42 0.03 -16.90
N ILE A 47 9.47 -0.58 -17.44
CA ILE A 47 10.35 0.06 -18.43
C ILE A 47 9.52 0.49 -19.64
N PHE A 48 8.62 -0.36 -20.12
CA PHE A 48 7.78 -0.04 -21.26
C PHE A 48 6.83 1.11 -20.96
N ARG A 49 6.17 1.12 -19.80
CA ARG A 49 5.33 2.23 -19.34
C ARG A 49 6.14 3.52 -19.22
N ASN A 50 7.34 3.47 -18.63
CA ASN A 50 8.18 4.64 -18.45
C ASN A 50 8.72 5.16 -19.80
N PHE A 51 9.09 4.25 -20.70
CA PHE A 51 9.46 4.56 -22.07
C PHE A 51 8.30 5.24 -22.82
N LEU A 52 7.08 4.73 -22.68
CA LEU A 52 5.88 5.35 -23.27
C LEU A 52 5.61 6.74 -22.67
N ASN A 53 5.70 6.90 -21.35
CA ASN A 53 5.52 8.19 -20.69
C ASN A 53 6.56 9.22 -21.18
N ASN A 54 7.83 8.82 -21.26
CA ASN A 54 8.93 9.66 -21.77
C ASN A 54 8.77 9.97 -23.26
N ALA A 55 8.41 8.99 -24.09
CA ALA A 55 8.18 9.15 -25.52
C ALA A 55 6.99 10.10 -25.81
N LEU A 56 6.01 10.13 -24.92
CA LEU A 56 4.83 11.00 -25.00
C LEU A 56 5.05 12.40 -24.38
N LYS A 57 6.27 12.72 -23.90
CA LYS A 57 6.57 13.98 -23.17
C LYS A 57 5.54 14.29 -22.06
N LYS A 58 5.04 13.27 -21.39
CA LYS A 58 4.42 13.49 -20.08
C LYS A 58 5.58 13.69 -19.13
N ASP A 59 5.92 14.94 -18.86
CA ASP A 59 6.88 15.29 -17.81
C ASP A 59 6.56 14.47 -16.56
N GLU A 60 7.61 13.98 -15.87
CA GLU A 60 7.48 13.36 -14.55
C GLU A 60 6.87 14.40 -13.60
N THR A 61 5.53 14.45 -13.57
CA THR A 61 4.80 15.30 -12.65
C THR A 61 5.00 14.71 -11.27
N ASN A 62 6.01 15.22 -10.56
CA ASN A 62 6.13 15.07 -9.12
C ASN A 62 4.90 15.74 -8.52
N TYR A 63 3.91 14.93 -8.15
CA TYR A 63 2.76 15.42 -7.43
C TYR A 63 3.20 15.64 -5.99
N ILE A 64 3.25 16.90 -5.57
CA ILE A 64 3.39 17.26 -4.17
C ILE A 64 1.97 17.32 -3.60
N VAL A 65 1.73 16.61 -2.50
CA VAL A 65 0.50 16.76 -1.73
C VAL A 65 0.87 17.40 -0.40
N LYS A 66 0.14 18.46 -0.04
CA LYS A 66 0.27 19.09 1.27
C LYS A 66 -0.55 18.28 2.27
N LEU A 67 0.10 17.64 3.23
CA LEU A 67 -0.53 16.81 4.25
C LEU A 67 0.22 17.03 5.56
N PHE A 68 -0.52 17.26 6.66
CA PHE A 68 0.06 17.65 7.97
C PHE A 68 0.95 18.90 7.92
N ASP A 69 0.57 19.89 7.12
CA ASP A 69 1.36 21.09 6.83
C ASP A 69 2.74 20.87 6.20
N GLU A 70 3.07 19.63 5.82
CA GLU A 70 4.28 19.27 5.10
C GLU A 70 4.00 19.01 3.61
N ASN A 71 4.99 19.32 2.77
CA ASN A 71 4.99 18.95 1.35
C ASN A 71 5.57 17.55 1.22
N LEU A 72 4.70 16.57 0.97
CA LEU A 72 5.10 15.17 0.89
C LEU A 72 5.08 14.66 -0.55
N GLU A 73 6.09 13.87 -0.89
CA GLU A 73 6.23 13.25 -2.20
C GLU A 73 5.20 12.13 -2.38
N VAL A 74 4.51 12.14 -3.51
CA VAL A 74 3.60 11.07 -3.89
C VAL A 74 4.39 9.86 -4.37
N LEU A 75 4.18 8.72 -3.73
CA LEU A 75 4.74 7.45 -4.13
C LEU A 75 4.19 7.02 -5.49
N THR A 76 5.01 6.32 -6.27
CA THR A 76 4.64 5.80 -7.58
C THR A 76 4.23 4.32 -7.49
N PRO A 77 2.91 3.99 -7.50
CA PRO A 77 2.47 2.59 -7.52
C PRO A 77 2.75 1.95 -8.89
N LEU A 78 3.32 0.75 -8.84
CA LEU A 78 3.68 -0.07 -9.98
C LEU A 78 2.57 -1.05 -10.35
N SER A 79 2.06 -1.77 -9.34
CA SER A 79 1.01 -2.77 -9.49
C SER A 79 0.24 -2.92 -8.18
N TYR A 80 -1.01 -3.39 -8.30
CA TYR A 80 -1.91 -3.64 -7.19
C TYR A 80 -2.20 -5.13 -7.15
N THR A 81 -2.03 -5.74 -5.98
CA THR A 81 -2.47 -7.12 -5.70
C THR A 81 -3.68 -7.07 -4.76
N VAL A 82 -4.27 -8.21 -4.44
CA VAL A 82 -5.34 -8.28 -3.44
C VAL A 82 -4.80 -7.81 -2.08
N ASP A 83 -3.67 -8.35 -1.67
CA ASP A 83 -3.05 -8.20 -0.35
C ASP A 83 -2.12 -6.99 -0.19
N GLY A 84 -1.70 -6.33 -1.27
CA GLY A 84 -0.77 -5.21 -1.18
C GLY A 84 -0.62 -4.39 -2.46
N ILE A 85 0.41 -3.54 -2.45
CA ILE A 85 0.78 -2.64 -3.56
C ILE A 85 2.29 -2.64 -3.71
N TYR A 86 2.78 -2.77 -4.93
CA TYR A 86 4.18 -2.55 -5.24
C TYR A 86 4.44 -1.09 -5.58
N PHE A 87 5.44 -0.49 -4.94
CA PHE A 87 5.86 0.87 -5.18
C PHE A 87 7.26 0.92 -5.80
N TYR A 88 7.47 1.90 -6.66
CA TYR A 88 8.77 2.23 -7.20
C TYR A 88 9.50 3.18 -6.26
N LYS A 89 10.75 2.84 -5.94
CA LYS A 89 11.72 3.67 -5.24
C LYS A 89 11.17 4.28 -3.94
N ILE A 90 11.16 3.48 -2.89
CA ILE A 90 10.92 3.96 -1.52
C ILE A 90 12.27 4.24 -0.87
N ASP A 91 12.52 5.52 -0.60
CA ASP A 91 13.80 6.00 -0.07
C ASP A 91 13.86 5.98 1.48
N ASN A 92 12.73 5.86 2.17
CA ASN A 92 12.67 5.84 3.64
C ASN A 92 11.60 4.85 4.12
N PRO A 93 11.80 4.13 5.24
CA PRO A 93 10.73 3.36 5.85
C PRO A 93 9.69 4.30 6.48
N GLY A 94 8.46 3.83 6.64
CA GLY A 94 7.39 4.68 7.17
C GLY A 94 5.97 4.15 6.95
N LEU A 95 4.97 4.91 7.40
CA LEU A 95 3.57 4.59 7.14
C LEU A 95 3.16 5.08 5.76
N VAL A 96 2.43 4.24 5.02
CA VAL A 96 1.82 4.62 3.76
C VAL A 96 0.36 5.00 3.99
N ILE A 97 0.04 6.23 3.64
CA ILE A 97 -1.30 6.79 3.70
C ILE A 97 -1.74 7.26 2.31
N THR A 98 -3.05 7.34 2.10
CA THR A 98 -3.62 8.00 0.94
C THR A 98 -3.75 9.50 1.16
N ALA A 99 -3.90 10.25 0.07
CA ALA A 99 -4.11 11.71 0.14
C ALA A 99 -5.41 12.12 0.87
N ASP A 100 -6.40 11.24 0.97
CA ASP A 100 -7.61 11.41 1.80
C ASP A 100 -7.42 10.97 3.26
N LYS A 101 -6.17 10.90 3.73
CA LYS A 101 -5.80 10.58 5.11
C LYS A 101 -6.24 9.19 5.59
N LYS A 102 -6.22 8.17 4.72
CA LYS A 102 -6.50 6.78 5.13
C LYS A 102 -5.22 5.96 5.17
N PHE A 103 -5.06 5.18 6.22
CA PHE A 103 -3.92 4.28 6.36
C PHE A 103 -4.03 3.10 5.40
N VAL A 104 -2.91 2.78 4.73
CA VAL A 104 -2.81 1.67 3.78
C VAL A 104 -1.99 0.55 4.37
N GLY A 105 -0.80 0.83 4.89
CA GLY A 105 0.13 -0.17 5.40
C GLY A 105 1.49 0.41 5.75
N ILE A 106 2.45 -0.45 6.09
CA ILE A 106 3.78 -0.06 6.57
C ILE A 106 4.85 -0.41 5.53
N ALA A 107 5.68 0.57 5.19
CA ALA A 107 6.91 0.37 4.44
C ALA A 107 8.05 0.06 5.41
N GLU A 108 8.29 -1.21 5.70
CA GLU A 108 9.35 -1.64 6.63
C GLU A 108 10.77 -1.49 6.03
N ARG A 109 10.87 -1.50 4.70
CA ARG A 109 12.14 -1.54 3.97
C ARG A 109 12.19 -0.49 2.88
N THR A 110 13.40 0.00 2.60
CA THR A 110 13.71 0.87 1.47
C THR A 110 14.16 0.07 0.27
N GLY A 111 14.02 0.62 -0.93
CA GLY A 111 14.54 0.00 -2.14
C GLY A 111 13.84 0.46 -3.41
N LYS A 112 14.37 -0.01 -4.54
CA LYS A 112 13.84 0.32 -5.87
C LYS A 112 12.45 -0.28 -6.12
N PHE A 113 12.17 -1.45 -5.53
CA PHE A 113 10.88 -2.14 -5.61
C PHE A 113 10.51 -2.59 -4.21
N VAL A 114 9.45 -2.01 -3.65
CA VAL A 114 9.01 -2.33 -2.29
C VAL A 114 7.56 -2.73 -2.33
N PHE A 115 7.27 -3.89 -1.76
CA PHE A 115 5.90 -4.36 -1.55
C PHE A 115 5.43 -3.89 -0.19
N ILE A 116 4.27 -3.22 -0.17
CA ILE A 116 3.59 -2.82 1.06
C ILE A 116 2.29 -3.60 1.14
N ARG A 117 2.15 -4.37 2.21
CA ARG A 117 0.94 -5.12 2.53
C ARG A 117 -0.13 -4.15 3.01
N LYS A 118 -1.36 -4.35 2.56
CA LYS A 118 -2.52 -3.61 3.04
C LYS A 118 -2.85 -4.08 4.45
N TRP A 119 -3.09 -3.16 5.38
CA TRP A 119 -3.26 -3.49 6.79
C TRP A 119 -4.39 -4.49 7.06
N TRP A 120 -5.45 -4.48 6.24
CA TRP A 120 -6.57 -5.41 6.36
C TRP A 120 -6.28 -6.81 5.79
N TYR A 121 -5.08 -7.06 5.29
CA TYR A 121 -4.52 -8.38 4.95
C TYR A 121 -3.24 -8.67 5.74
N ASP A 122 -3.01 -7.92 6.82
CA ASP A 122 -1.83 -8.01 7.66
C ASP A 122 -2.20 -8.38 9.10
N THR A 123 -1.17 -8.56 9.92
CA THR A 123 -1.27 -8.60 11.38
C THR A 123 -0.68 -7.32 11.95
N ILE A 124 -1.51 -6.47 12.55
CA ILE A 124 -1.06 -5.21 13.16
C ILE A 124 -1.62 -5.05 14.57
N ASP A 125 -0.78 -4.52 15.46
CA ASP A 125 -1.19 -4.12 16.80
C ASP A 125 -1.97 -2.80 16.72
N VAL A 126 -3.06 -2.73 17.46
CA VAL A 126 -3.97 -1.58 17.47
C VAL A 126 -4.34 -1.17 18.89
N THR A 127 -4.64 0.11 19.07
CA THR A 127 -5.22 0.64 20.30
C THR A 127 -6.68 0.99 20.03
N ILE A 128 -7.59 0.47 20.84
CA ILE A 128 -9.00 0.83 20.84
C ILE A 128 -9.20 1.94 21.86
N VAL A 129 -9.72 3.07 21.41
CA VAL A 129 -9.97 4.25 22.24
C VAL A 129 -11.47 4.45 22.35
N SER A 130 -11.99 4.34 23.57
CA SER A 130 -13.37 4.65 23.95
C SER A 130 -13.40 5.84 24.90
N ASP A 131 -14.57 6.38 25.21
CA ASP A 131 -14.70 7.54 26.10
C ASP A 131 -14.14 7.27 27.51
N ASN A 132 -14.15 6.01 27.95
CA ASN A 132 -13.84 5.64 29.33
C ASN A 132 -12.56 4.82 29.49
N PHE A 133 -11.99 4.28 28.41
CA PHE A 133 -10.79 3.44 28.47
C PHE A 133 -10.07 3.36 27.12
N GLU A 134 -8.79 3.01 27.21
CA GLU A 134 -7.99 2.56 26.08
C GLU A 134 -7.56 1.11 26.33
N THR A 135 -7.60 0.26 25.30
CA THR A 135 -7.10 -1.11 25.38
C THR A 135 -6.33 -1.48 24.13
N GLU A 136 -5.32 -2.33 24.26
CA GLU A 136 -4.62 -2.90 23.11
C GLU A 136 -5.40 -4.09 22.55
N ALA A 137 -5.27 -4.29 21.25
CA ALA A 137 -5.86 -5.38 20.49
C ALA A 137 -4.99 -5.67 19.26
N ILE A 138 -5.32 -6.75 18.55
CA ILE A 138 -4.61 -7.14 17.33
C ILE A 138 -5.63 -7.21 16.20
N ILE A 139 -5.30 -6.66 15.04
CA ILE A 139 -6.03 -6.96 13.81
C ILE A 139 -5.29 -8.06 13.07
N ARG A 140 -5.97 -9.16 12.74
CA ARG A 140 -5.44 -10.23 11.87
C ARG A 140 -6.33 -10.38 10.65
N ASN A 141 -5.77 -10.18 9.45
CA ASN A 141 -6.52 -10.27 8.19
C ASN A 141 -7.81 -9.42 8.20
N GLY A 142 -7.73 -8.27 8.87
CA GLY A 142 -8.84 -7.34 9.01
C GLY A 142 -9.87 -7.70 10.08
N GLU A 143 -9.73 -8.81 10.81
CA GLU A 143 -10.56 -9.14 11.97
C GLU A 143 -9.92 -8.59 13.24
N LEU A 144 -10.73 -7.99 14.12
CA LEU A 144 -10.27 -7.40 15.37
C LEU A 144 -10.34 -8.45 16.48
N GLU A 145 -9.18 -8.79 17.06
CA GLU A 145 -9.01 -9.70 18.18
C GLU A 145 -8.66 -8.89 19.43
N VAL A 146 -9.52 -8.92 20.44
CA VAL A 146 -9.28 -8.30 21.75
C VAL A 146 -8.90 -9.41 22.72
N GLU A 147 -7.70 -9.35 23.31
CA GLU A 147 -7.22 -10.39 24.24
C GLU A 147 -7.98 -10.38 25.58
N ASP A 148 -8.50 -9.21 25.97
CA ASP A 148 -9.26 -9.05 27.20
C ASP A 148 -10.74 -9.42 27.03
N SER A 149 -11.34 -9.98 28.08
CA SER A 149 -12.76 -10.34 28.17
C SER A 149 -13.68 -9.11 28.36
N ILE A 150 -13.27 -7.96 27.82
CA ILE A 150 -14.00 -6.70 27.90
C ILE A 150 -14.93 -6.61 26.69
N SER A 151 -16.23 -6.45 26.95
CA SER A 151 -17.19 -6.16 25.89
C SER A 151 -17.09 -4.69 25.47
N ILE A 152 -16.62 -4.44 24.26
CA ILE A 152 -16.45 -3.10 23.70
C ILE A 152 -17.60 -2.81 22.75
N ASN A 153 -18.54 -1.95 23.17
CA ASN A 153 -19.68 -1.59 22.33
C ASN A 153 -19.38 -0.43 21.38
N PHE A 154 -18.54 0.51 21.80
CA PHE A 154 -18.21 1.73 21.05
C PHE A 154 -16.75 2.13 21.25
N GLY A 155 -16.11 2.58 20.16
CA GLY A 155 -14.75 3.12 20.20
C GLY A 155 -14.17 3.34 18.80
N LYS A 156 -13.07 4.07 18.71
CA LYS A 156 -12.26 4.19 17.50
C LYS A 156 -11.05 3.26 17.60
N VAL A 157 -10.67 2.67 16.48
CA VAL A 157 -9.52 1.77 16.40
C VAL A 157 -8.39 2.50 15.69
N PHE A 158 -7.27 2.67 16.37
CA PHE A 158 -6.07 3.33 15.85
C PHE A 158 -4.91 2.34 15.77
N LEU A 159 -3.90 2.66 14.99
CA LEU A 159 -2.63 1.93 15.04
C LEU A 159 -2.08 1.98 16.47
N SER A 160 -1.49 0.89 16.96
CA SER A 160 -1.07 0.80 18.37
C SER A 160 -0.16 1.97 18.73
N LYS A 161 -0.41 2.63 19.85
CA LYS A 161 0.41 3.76 20.32
C LYS A 161 1.89 3.44 20.51
N TYR A 162 2.24 2.17 20.58
CA TYR A 162 3.62 1.69 20.68
C TYR A 162 4.31 1.53 19.32
N GLN A 163 3.57 1.61 18.21
CA GLN A 163 4.16 1.61 16.88
C GLN A 163 4.64 3.01 16.46
N PRO A 164 5.69 3.10 15.62
CA PRO A 164 6.12 4.38 15.05
C PRO A 164 4.97 5.08 14.33
N TYR A 165 4.87 6.42 14.40
CA TYR A 165 3.82 7.27 13.78
C TYR A 165 2.41 7.17 14.33
N SER A 166 2.10 6.20 15.18
CA SER A 166 0.74 6.03 15.68
C SER A 166 0.24 7.29 16.39
N TYR A 167 1.12 7.97 17.11
CA TYR A 167 0.81 9.26 17.73
C TYR A 167 0.40 10.34 16.72
N LEU A 168 1.09 10.42 15.57
CA LEU A 168 0.76 11.37 14.51
C LEU A 168 -0.61 11.04 13.88
N LEU A 169 -0.86 9.77 13.60
CA LEU A 169 -2.15 9.33 13.08
C LEU A 169 -3.28 9.59 14.08
N HIS A 170 -3.04 9.34 15.36
CA HIS A 170 -4.01 9.56 16.43
C HIS A 170 -4.36 11.05 16.58
N ASN A 171 -3.36 11.94 16.60
CA ASN A 171 -3.58 13.38 16.69
C ASN A 171 -4.37 13.95 15.50
N GLU A 172 -4.25 13.31 14.35
CA GLU A 172 -4.93 13.71 13.11
C GLU A 172 -6.24 12.94 12.88
N ASP A 173 -6.70 12.19 13.89
CA ASP A 173 -7.92 11.38 13.90
C ASP A 173 -8.01 10.37 12.74
N ILE A 174 -6.86 9.80 12.36
CA ILE A 174 -6.75 8.78 11.30
C ILE A 174 -6.96 7.40 11.94
N SER A 175 -8.22 6.97 11.99
CA SER A 175 -8.59 5.64 12.49
C SER A 175 -8.56 4.56 11.40
N LEU A 176 -8.24 3.34 11.81
CA LEU A 176 -8.38 2.11 11.03
C LEU A 176 -9.84 1.67 10.90
N GLY A 177 -10.69 2.18 11.79
CA GLY A 177 -12.12 1.94 11.81
C GLY A 177 -12.75 2.37 13.12
N GLU A 178 -14.00 1.98 13.30
CA GLU A 178 -14.80 2.25 14.48
C GLU A 178 -15.54 0.99 14.92
N ILE A 179 -15.81 0.87 16.21
CA ILE A 179 -16.67 -0.15 16.78
C ILE A 179 -18.03 0.50 17.03
N LYS A 180 -19.09 -0.09 16.48
CA LYS A 180 -20.48 0.32 16.72
C LYS A 180 -21.30 -0.92 17.04
N ASP A 181 -21.98 -0.90 18.18
CA ASP A 181 -22.78 -2.03 18.67
C ASP A 181 -21.98 -3.35 18.73
N GLY A 182 -20.69 -3.25 19.10
CA GLY A 182 -19.78 -4.40 19.16
C GLY A 182 -19.24 -4.88 17.80
N ILE A 183 -19.60 -4.23 16.70
CA ILE A 183 -19.16 -4.59 15.35
C ILE A 183 -18.05 -3.64 14.90
N PHE A 184 -16.91 -4.21 14.47
CA PHE A 184 -15.81 -3.44 13.89
C PHE A 184 -16.09 -3.09 12.42
N ILE A 185 -16.28 -1.79 12.17
CA ILE A 185 -16.48 -1.20 10.85
C ILE A 185 -15.15 -0.61 10.37
N LYS A 186 -14.55 -1.24 9.36
CA LYS A 186 -13.22 -0.90 8.83
C LYS A 186 -13.27 0.40 8.00
N ASN A 187 -12.32 1.30 8.23
CA ASN A 187 -12.11 2.48 7.41
C ASN A 187 -11.05 2.22 6.32
N ILE A 188 -11.45 1.46 5.29
CA ILE A 188 -10.56 1.08 4.19
C ILE A 188 -10.55 2.18 3.11
N PRO A 189 -9.38 2.52 2.52
CA PRO A 189 -9.33 3.41 1.36
C PRO A 189 -9.90 2.77 0.11
N ASP A 190 -10.63 3.56 -0.69
CA ASP A 190 -11.03 3.17 -2.03
C ASP A 190 -9.84 3.34 -2.98
N ILE A 191 -9.18 2.23 -3.31
CA ILE A 191 -7.96 2.23 -4.12
C ILE A 191 -8.32 2.13 -5.59
N THR A 192 -8.12 3.24 -6.30
CA THR A 192 -8.24 3.35 -7.75
C THR A 192 -6.89 3.70 -8.38
N PHE A 193 -6.80 3.65 -9.71
CA PHE A 193 -5.61 4.07 -10.46
C PHE A 193 -5.25 5.56 -10.28
N LYS A 194 -6.15 6.37 -9.72
CA LYS A 194 -5.92 7.79 -9.42
C LYS A 194 -5.50 8.04 -7.97
N THR A 195 -5.56 7.03 -7.11
CA THR A 195 -5.23 7.16 -5.69
C THR A 195 -3.77 7.56 -5.54
N LYS A 196 -3.55 8.66 -4.81
CA LYS A 196 -2.22 9.16 -4.47
C LYS A 196 -1.82 8.59 -3.12
N PHE A 197 -0.63 8.02 -3.06
CA PHE A 197 -0.05 7.43 -1.86
C PHE A 197 1.11 8.28 -1.39
N ILE A 198 1.28 8.40 -0.09
CA ILE A 198 2.28 9.26 0.55
C ILE A 198 2.93 8.45 1.66
N ILE A 199 4.24 8.64 1.86
CA ILE A 199 4.96 8.02 2.97
C ILE A 199 5.21 9.02 4.09
N LEU A 200 4.84 8.66 5.30
CA LEU A 200 5.18 9.33 6.54
C LEU A 200 6.42 8.65 7.12
N LYS A 201 7.57 9.31 6.98
CA LYS A 201 8.91 8.73 7.23
C LYS A 201 9.16 8.46 8.71
N ASN A 202 9.85 7.35 9.02
CA ASN A 202 10.34 7.03 10.37
C ASN A 202 11.27 8.12 10.99
N TYR A 203 11.03 8.55 12.25
CA TYR A 203 11.60 9.63 13.04
C TYR A 203 12.37 9.02 14.21
N LEU A 204 12.05 7.76 14.54
CA LEU A 204 12.87 6.90 15.39
C LEU A 204 14.09 6.37 14.65
N ILE A 205 14.11 6.45 13.31
CA ILE A 205 15.27 6.10 12.49
C ILE A 205 15.87 7.42 11.97
N LYS A 206 16.94 7.87 12.63
CA LYS A 206 17.82 8.95 12.15
C LYS A 206 18.86 8.40 11.19
#